data_AF-A0A938C949-F1
#
_entry.id   AF-A0A938C949-F1
#
_cell.length_a   1.000
_cell.length_b   1.000
_cell.length_c   1.000
_cell.angle_alpha   90.00
_cell.angle_beta   90.00
_cell.angle_gamma   90.00
#
_symmetry.space_group_name_H-M   'P 1'
#
loop_
_entity.id
_entity.type
_entity.pdbx_description
1 polymer ?
#
loop_
_entity_poly.entity_id
_entity_poly.type
_entity_poly.pdbx_seq_one_letter_code
_entity_poly.pdbx_strand_id
1 'polypeptide(L)' 'MNFPNYATLKLEMVEPHVLLITLNRPEVANAINTQMGHDMLDLWR' A
#
# COMPACT_ATOMS: atom_id res chain seq x y z
N MET A 1 -7.81 -10.52 -9.30
CA MET A 1 -6.67 -10.71 -8.37
C MET A 1 -7.10 -10.19 -7.02
N ASN A 2 -6.81 -10.90 -5.93
CA ASN A 2 -7.11 -10.42 -4.58
C ASN A 2 -5.79 -9.98 -3.94
N PHE A 3 -5.69 -8.72 -3.53
CA PHE A 3 -4.50 -8.18 -2.88
C PHE A 3 -4.58 -8.37 -1.36
N PRO A 4 -3.44 -8.47 -0.65
CA PRO A 4 -3.42 -8.41 0.81
C PRO A 4 -4.02 -7.09 1.31
N ASN A 5 -4.69 -7.14 2.46
CA ASN A 5 -5.12 -5.94 3.16
C ASN A 5 -3.97 -5.46 4.06
N TYR A 6 -3.24 -4.44 3.60
CA TYR A 6 -2.13 -3.86 4.35
C TYR A 6 -2.62 -2.86 5.40
N ALA A 7 -1.84 -2.73 6.48
CA ALA A 7 -2.15 -1.76 7.53
C ALA A 7 -1.91 -0.32 7.07
N THR A 8 -0.99 -0.11 6.13
CA THR A 8 -0.51 1.23 5.76
C THR A 8 -0.64 1.58 4.28
N LEU A 9 -1.02 0.61 3.43
CA LEU A 9 -1.19 0.78 1.99
C LEU A 9 -2.63 0.45 1.57
N LYS A 10 -3.21 1.28 0.70
CA LYS A 10 -4.46 0.94 -0.01
C LYS A 10 -4.11 0.57 -1.45
N LEU A 11 -4.65 -0.57 -1.89
CA LEU A 11 -4.42 -1.12 -3.22
C LEU A 11 -5.70 -1.13 -4.04
N GLU A 12 -5.63 -0.66 -5.28
CA GLU A 12 -6.78 -0.57 -6.18
C GLU A 12 -6.36 -0.80 -7.63
N MET A 13 -6.99 -1.76 -8.30
CA MET A 13 -6.80 -1.95 -9.75
C MET A 13 -7.69 -0.94 -10.49
N VAL A 14 -7.09 0.14 -10.96
CA VAL A 14 -7.83 1.23 -11.60
C VAL A 14 -8.08 0.98 -13.10
N GLU A 15 -7.19 0.22 -13.74
CA GLU A 15 -7.27 -0.17 -15.15
C GLU A 15 -6.65 -1.56 -15.36
N PRO A 16 -6.88 -2.24 -16.50
CA PRO A 16 -6.18 -3.47 -16.83
C PRO A 16 -4.67 -3.32 -16.69
N HIS A 17 -4.06 -4.15 -15.85
CA HIS A 17 -2.62 -4.14 -15.58
C HIS A 17 -2.06 -2.88 -14.88
N VAL A 18 -2.92 -1.98 -14.37
CA VAL A 18 -2.50 -0.80 -13.59
C VAL A 18 -2.99 -0.92 -12.15
N LEU A 19 -2.04 -1.05 -11.21
CA LEU A 19 -2.29 -1.05 -9.77
C LEU A 19 -1.97 0.33 -9.17
N LEU A 20 -2.98 1.00 -8.62
CA LEU A 20 -2.80 2.19 -7.81
C LEU A 20 -2.43 1.78 -6.38
N ILE A 21 -1.30 2.28 -5.91
CA ILE A 21 -0.81 2.09 -4.54
C ILE A 21 -0.87 3.45 -3.84
N THR A 22 -1.70 3.55 -2.81
CA THR A 22 -1.85 4.78 -2.02
C THR A 22 -1.23 4.58 -0.64
N LEU A 23 -0.36 5.50 -0.22
CA LEU A 23 0.05 5.60 1.18
C LEU A 23 -1.17 6.01 2.00
N ASN A 24 -1.61 5.16 2.92
CA ASN A 24 -2.92 5.25 3.56
C ASN A 24 -2.80 5.52 5.06
N ARG A 25 -1.99 6.50 5.43
CA ARG A 25 -1.83 7.02 6.80
C ARG A 25 -2.01 8.54 6.83
N PRO A 26 -3.16 9.07 6.35
CA PRO A 26 -3.38 10.51 6.24
C PRO A 26 -3.32 11.24 7.59
N GLU A 27 -3.65 10.56 8.68
CA GLU A 27 -3.62 11.07 10.06
C GLU A 27 -2.23 11.52 10.52
N VAL A 28 -1.17 11.07 9.85
CA VAL A 28 0.23 11.48 10.08
C VAL A 28 0.91 11.93 8.78
N ALA A 29 0.15 12.49 7.84
CA ALA A 29 0.66 12.98 6.54
C ALA A 29 1.49 11.94 5.77
N ASN A 30 1.12 10.65 5.90
CA ASN A 30 1.82 9.52 5.27
C ASN A 30 3.31 9.39 5.64
N ALA A 31 3.72 9.91 6.80
CA ALA A 31 5.08 9.72 7.30
C ALA A 31 5.41 8.22 7.42
N ILE A 32 6.53 7.80 6.84
CA ILE A 32 6.94 6.40 6.80
C ILE A 32 7.33 5.93 8.21
N ASN A 33 6.80 4.79 8.62
CA ASN A 33 7.21 4.07 9.84
C ASN A 33 7.69 2.65 9.48
N THR A 34 8.14 1.89 10.49
CA THR A 34 8.61 0.51 10.30
C THR A 34 7.56 -0.40 9.66
N GLN A 35 6.29 -0.29 10.07
CA GLN A 35 5.22 -1.11 9.50
C GLN A 35 5.02 -0.84 8.00
N MET A 36 5.03 0.43 7.58
CA MET A 36 4.93 0.78 6.17
C MET A 36 6.10 0.25 5.34
N GLY A 37 7.31 0.25 5.92
CA GLY A 37 8.46 -0.40 5.30
C GLY A 37 8.25 -1.90 5.06
N HIS A 38 7.64 -2.61 6.01
CA HIS A 38 7.29 -4.03 5.85
C HIS A 38 6.22 -4.23 4.78
N ASP A 39 5.13 -3.46 4.81
CA ASP A 39 4.03 -3.55 3.84
C ASP A 39 4.55 -3.30 2.40
N MET A 40 5.45 -2.32 2.22
CA MET A 40 6.09 -2.05 0.94
C MET A 40 6.97 -3.21 0.47
N LEU A 41 7.80 -3.78 1.35
CA LEU A 41 8.66 -4.91 0.98
C LEU A 41 7.86 -6.16 0.65
N ASP A 42 6.78 -6.43 1.38
CA ASP A 42 5.89 -7.57 1.12
C ASP A 42 5.20 -7.46 -0.25
N LEU A 43 4.80 -6.24 -0.65
CA LEU A 43 4.13 -6.00 -1.94
C LEU A 43 5.00 -6.31 -3.18
N TRP A 44 6.32 -6.16 -3.09
CA TRP A 44 7.24 -6.27 -4.25
C TRP A 44 8.12 -7.53 -4.24
N ARG A 45 7.96 -8.40 -3.24
CA ARG A 45 8.64 -9.70 -3.18
C ARG A 45 7.92 -10.73 -4.03
#